data_AF-A0A0B8QU39-F1
#
_entry.id   AF-A0A0B8QU39-F1
#
_cell.length_a   1.000
_cell.length_b   1.000
_cell.length_c   1.000
_cell.angle_alpha   90.00
_cell.angle_beta   90.00
_cell.angle_gamma   90.00
#
_symmetry.space_group_name_H-M   'P 1'
#
loop_
_entity.id
_entity.type
_entity.pdbx_description
1 polymer ?
#
loop_
_entity_poly.entity_id
_entity_poly.type
_entity_poly.pdbx_seq_one_letter_code
_entity_poly.pdbx_strand_id
1 'polypeptide(L)' 'MEGSVELGPVVGLADAIVDIVETGNTLSANGLEVIEKISDISTRMIVNKSSFKFKKDKIIEMVERLEDAQTN' A
#
# COMPACT_ATOMS: atom_id res chain seq x y z
N MET A 1 6.23 -15.51 -7.68
CA MET A 1 6.99 -15.08 -6.49
C MET A 1 5.95 -14.74 -5.44
N GLU A 2 5.72 -15.59 -4.45
CA GLU A 2 4.61 -15.40 -3.49
C GLU A 2 5.07 -14.89 -2.10
N GLY A 3 6.31 -14.41 -1.96
CA GLY A 3 6.73 -13.86 -0.67
C GLY A 3 8.17 -13.40 -0.52
N SER A 4 8.95 -13.33 -1.60
CA SER A 4 10.33 -12.79 -1.57
C SER A 4 10.69 -12.25 -2.95
N VAL A 5 10.19 -11.06 -3.27
CA VAL A 5 10.42 -10.40 -4.55
C VAL A 5 11.92 -10.06 -4.69
N GLU A 6 12.59 -9.79 -3.57
CA GLU A 6 14.01 -9.48 -3.43
C GLU A 6 14.93 -10.61 -3.94
N LEU A 7 14.44 -11.86 -3.97
CA LEU A 7 15.22 -12.97 -4.52
C LEU A 7 15.44 -12.84 -6.03
N GLY A 8 14.57 -12.13 -6.75
CA GLY A 8 14.67 -11.97 -8.20
C GLY A 8 16.06 -11.47 -8.64
N PRO A 9 16.49 -10.30 -8.16
CA PRO A 9 17.84 -9.78 -8.40
C PRO A 9 18.94 -10.62 -7.74
N VAL A 10 18.73 -11.08 -6.51
CA VAL A 10 19.75 -11.81 -5.74
C VAL A 10 20.19 -13.11 -6.42
N VAL A 11 19.27 -13.83 -7.08
CA VAL A 11 19.58 -15.08 -7.81
C VAL A 11 19.79 -14.89 -9.31
N GLY A 12 19.76 -13.64 -9.80
CA GLY A 12 19.93 -13.31 -11.22
C GLY A 12 18.73 -13.68 -12.11
N LEU A 13 17.52 -13.79 -11.54
CA LEU A 13 16.29 -14.03 -12.27
C LEU A 13 15.74 -12.74 -12.93
N ALA A 14 16.00 -11.58 -12.34
CA ALA A 14 15.55 -10.28 -12.84
C ALA A 14 16.62 -9.21 -12.56
N ASP A 15 16.73 -8.19 -13.41
CA ASP A 15 17.70 -7.11 -13.22
C ASP A 15 17.28 -6.14 -12.09
N ALA A 16 15.97 -5.98 -11.89
CA ALA A 16 15.38 -5.10 -10.87
C ALA A 16 13.96 -5.58 -10.50
N ILE A 17 13.41 -5.01 -9.43
CA ILE A 17 12.05 -5.30 -8.95
C ILE A 17 11.26 -4.02 -8.72
N VAL A 18 9.93 -4.17 -8.75
CA VAL A 18 8.99 -3.15 -8.31
C VAL A 18 8.22 -3.72 -7.13
N ASP A 19 8.36 -3.10 -5.97
CA ASP A 19 7.75 -3.57 -4.73
C ASP A 19 7.30 -2.41 -3.84
N ILE A 20 6.42 -2.71 -2.88
CA ILE A 20 5.95 -1.76 -1.87
C ILE A 20 6.95 -1.75 -0.72
N VAL A 21 7.50 -0.57 -0.42
CA VAL A 21 8.53 -0.40 0.62
C VAL A 21 8.14 0.70 1.60
N GLU A 22 8.39 0.46 2.88
CA GLU A 22 8.15 1.44 3.96
C GLU A 22 9.47 2.06 4.44
N THR A 23 10.27 1.32 5.20
CA THR A 23 11.57 1.79 5.75
C THR A 23 12.77 1.46 4.88
N GLY A 24 12.62 0.54 3.91
CA GLY A 24 13.71 0.05 3.07
C GLY A 24 14.65 -0.97 3.75
N ASN A 25 14.39 -1.36 5.00
CA ASN A 25 15.24 -2.31 5.74
C ASN A 25 15.37 -3.68 5.05
N THR A 26 14.31 -4.17 4.42
CA THR A 26 14.34 -5.46 3.69
C THR A 26 15.23 -5.40 2.46
N LEU A 27 15.20 -4.28 1.73
CA LEU A 27 16.06 -4.07 0.56
C LEU A 27 17.53 -4.04 0.99
N SER A 28 17.87 -3.24 1.99
CA SER A 28 19.25 -3.09 2.45
C SER A 28 19.84 -4.40 3.01
N ALA A 29 19.03 -5.21 3.70
CA ALA A 29 19.43 -6.54 4.16
C ALA A 29 19.80 -7.51 3.02
N ASN A 30 19.29 -7.28 1.80
CA ASN A 30 19.56 -8.07 0.60
C ASN A 30 20.54 -7.39 -0.37
N GLY A 31 21.17 -6.28 0.04
CA GLY A 31 22.09 -5.52 -0.81
C GLY A 31 21.40 -4.77 -1.95
N LEU A 32 20.11 -4.47 -1.80
CA LEU A 32 19.32 -3.71 -2.76
C LEU A 32 19.13 -2.25 -2.30
N GLU A 33 18.95 -1.35 -3.25
CA GLU A 33 18.66 0.07 -3.01
C GLU A 33 17.45 0.55 -3.82
N VAL A 34 16.84 1.65 -3.37
CA VAL A 34 15.73 2.27 -4.10
C VAL A 34 16.29 3.11 -5.25
N ILE A 35 15.97 2.72 -6.47
CA ILE A 35 16.41 3.42 -7.68
C ILE A 35 15.49 4.62 -7.96
N GLU A 36 14.18 4.41 -7.89
CA GLU A 36 13.16 5.40 -8.21
C GLU A 36 11.90 5.18 -7.36
N LYS A 37 11.29 6.28 -6.91
CA LYS A 37 9.97 6.24 -6.28
C LYS A 37 8.89 6.36 -7.35
N ILE A 38 8.10 5.31 -7.52
CA ILE A 38 7.03 5.27 -8.53
C ILE A 38 5.80 6.06 -8.08
N SER A 39 5.28 5.79 -6.88
CA SER A 39 4.06 6.42 -6.37
C SER A 39 3.96 6.35 -4.86
N ASP A 40 3.26 7.31 -4.27
CA ASP A 40 2.82 7.24 -2.89
C ASP A 40 1.65 6.27 -2.72
N ILE A 41 1.65 5.54 -1.61
CA ILE A 41 0.57 4.61 -1.25
C ILE A 41 -0.05 5.08 0.06
N SER A 42 -1.38 4.98 0.16
CA SER A 42 -2.12 5.25 1.38
C SER A 42 -3.29 4.29 1.51
N THR A 43 -3.70 4.01 2.74
CA THR A 43 -4.96 3.31 3.01
C THR A 43 -6.14 4.15 2.49
N ARG A 44 -7.16 3.49 1.93
CA ARG A 44 -8.37 4.13 1.40
C ARG A 44 -9.62 3.40 1.90
N MET A 45 -10.66 4.14 2.24
CA MET A 45 -11.99 3.58 2.52
C MET A 45 -12.74 3.39 1.19
N ILE A 46 -12.97 2.14 0.80
CA ILE A 46 -13.72 1.80 -0.41
C ILE A 46 -15.16 1.44 -0.03
N VAL A 47 -16.14 2.03 -0.71
CA VAL A 47 -17.56 1.81 -0.43
C VAL A 47 -18.24 1.16 -1.64
N ASN A 48 -18.99 0.09 -1.38
CA ASN A 48 -19.84 -0.53 -2.39
C ASN A 48 -20.96 0.44 -2.84
N LYS A 49 -21.13 0.61 -4.16
CA LYS A 49 -22.12 1.56 -4.74
C LYS A 49 -23.57 1.28 -4.32
N SER A 50 -23.97 0.00 -4.27
CA SER A 50 -25.32 -0.40 -3.85
C SER A 50 -25.52 -0.09 -2.36
N SER A 51 -24.58 -0.51 -1.51
CA SER A 51 -24.59 -0.18 -0.09
C SER A 51 -24.65 1.34 0.15
N PHE A 52 -23.90 2.14 -0.61
CA PHE A 52 -23.94 3.60 -0.52
C PHE A 52 -25.33 4.16 -0.85
N LYS A 53 -26.01 3.61 -1.86
CA LYS A 53 -27.35 4.06 -2.24
C LYS A 53 -28.40 3.81 -1.14
N PHE A 54 -28.32 2.67 -0.46
CA PHE A 54 -29.34 2.26 0.52
C PHE A 54 -28.97 2.55 1.99
N LYS A 55 -27.68 2.75 2.28
CA LYS A 55 -27.15 2.98 3.64
C LYS A 55 -26.33 4.28 3.72
N LYS A 56 -26.67 5.26 2.88
CA LYS A 56 -25.92 6.51 2.71
C LYS A 56 -25.58 7.16 4.05
N ASP A 57 -26.59 7.40 4.88
CA ASP A 57 -26.43 8.16 6.13
C ASP A 57 -25.45 7.48 7.09
N LYS A 58 -25.57 6.15 7.27
CA LYS A 58 -24.64 5.38 8.11
C LYS A 58 -23.21 5.36 7.56
N ILE A 59 -23.06 5.36 6.25
CA ILE A 59 -21.74 5.38 5.61
C ILE A 59 -21.10 6.76 5.76
N ILE A 60 -21.86 7.84 5.58
CA ILE A 60 -21.36 9.21 5.79
C ILE A 60 -20.98 9.42 7.25
N GLU A 61 -21.80 8.97 8.20
CA GLU A 61 -21.47 9.01 9.63
C GLU A 61 -20.14 8.28 9.93
N MET A 62 -19.90 7.14 9.30
CA MET A 62 -18.64 6.41 9.44
C MET A 62 -17.46 7.17 8.83
N VAL A 63 -17.64 7.79 7.66
CA VAL A 63 -16.61 8.61 7.00
C VAL A 63 -16.21 9.78 7.90
N GLU A 64 -17.19 10.53 8.41
CA GLU A 64 -16.96 11.68 9.29
C GLU A 64 -16.18 11.27 10.55
N ARG A 65 -16.61 10.17 11.20
CA ARG A 65 -15.92 9.65 12.39
C ARG A 65 -14.48 9.19 12.13
N LEU A 66 -14.20 8.65 10.95
CA LEU A 66 -12.84 8.25 10.58
C LEU A 66 -11.96 9.47 10.26
N GLU A 67 -12.53 10.49 9.61
CA GLU A 67 -11.84 11.74 9.27
C GLU A 67 -11.47 12.54 10.54
N ASP A 68 -12.41 12.63 11.50
CA ASP A 68 -12.19 13.28 12.79
C ASP A 68 -11.09 12.60 13.63
N ALA A 69 -11.06 11.26 13.61
CA ALA A 69 -10.05 10.49 14.32
C ALA A 69 -8.66 10.53 13.66
N GLN A 70 -8.58 10.85 12.37
CA GLN A 70 -7.33 10.94 11.62
C GLN A 70 -6.66 12.33 11.73
N THR A 71 -7.45 13.37 12.04
CA THR A 71 -6.97 14.76 12.10
C THR A 71 -6.48 15.18 13.49
N ASN A 72 -6.66 14.33 14.51
CA ASN A 72 -6.11 14.47 15.87
C ASN A 72 -4.86 13.60 16.06
#